data_AF-A0A3N7EPK0-F1
#
_entry.id   AF-A0A3N7EPK0-F1
#
_cell.length_a   1.000
_cell.length_b   1.000
_cell.length_c   1.000
_cell.angle_alpha   90.00
_cell.angle_beta   90.00
_cell.angle_gamma   90.00
#
_symmetry.space_group_name_H-M   'P 1'
#
loop_
_entity.id
_entity.type
_entity.pdbx_description
1 polymer ?
#
loop_
_entity_poly.entity_id
_entity_poly.type
_entity_poly.pdbx_seq_one_letter_code
_entity_poly.pdbx_strand_id
1 'polypeptide(L)'
;MPSFPATKTDPALQITPDMSQSAMEIYQVKIPARFPLQAGCFPSNSKKTSTFLPRVAAFSTSSHSLTDKSESESQNRMFILGMGFVCQFFAQSLQKEGWVVTGTCTSKTKKKHLEEKGFHVHLLDANQPELSTLNALKCYTHLLVSIPPVGCAGDPHEELLRSTLLDGNLQWLCYLSSTSVYGHCDGAWVDEDYPTSPTSELAKLRLDAEEGWLNLGQSLGFSTQVFRLGGIYGPGRSAVDTIIKQEPQSEGQKMRKSRQYTSRVHVEDICQALKASIYTPSSRGIYNIVDDDPAPREEVFTYAEDLIKKKWPGHTKWSSNSASAASPTKKDNSRGDKRVSNMRMKRELGVRLLHPSYRSGLLSIIDQMENPFHCSP
;
A
#
# COMPACT_ATOMS: atom_id res chain seq x y z
N MET A 1 33.31 19.69 54.22
CA MET A 1 34.27 19.16 55.20
C MET A 1 34.10 19.95 56.49
N PRO A 2 33.91 19.33 57.67
CA PRO A 2 33.44 17.96 57.97
C PRO A 2 31.89 18.01 58.13
N SER A 3 31.17 17.44 59.13
CA SER A 3 30.89 16.00 59.42
C SER A 3 29.49 15.83 60.07
N PHE A 4 28.86 14.65 59.94
CA PHE A 4 27.78 14.14 60.82
C PHE A 4 28.36 13.48 62.10
N PRO A 5 27.55 13.31 63.16
CA PRO A 5 27.00 11.97 63.50
C PRO A 5 25.48 12.04 63.83
N ALA A 6 24.60 11.15 63.37
CA ALA A 6 24.47 9.69 63.57
C ALA A 6 23.82 9.26 64.90
N THR A 7 22.57 8.77 64.84
CA THR A 7 21.93 7.85 65.81
C THR A 7 20.93 6.94 65.10
N LYS A 8 20.77 5.71 65.61
CA LYS A 8 19.98 4.61 65.01
C LYS A 8 18.61 4.45 65.69
N THR A 9 17.63 3.87 64.99
CA THR A 9 16.83 2.71 65.46
C THR A 9 15.99 2.10 64.33
N ASP A 10 16.04 0.77 64.22
CA ASP A 10 15.14 -0.13 63.45
C ASP A 10 13.93 -0.53 64.36
N PRO A 11 12.85 -1.26 63.94
CA PRO A 11 12.88 -2.41 63.01
C PRO A 11 11.68 -2.66 62.05
N ALA A 12 11.98 -3.44 61.00
CA ALA A 12 11.20 -4.56 60.43
C ALA A 12 9.72 -4.38 59.96
N LEU A 13 9.50 -4.72 58.68
CA LEU A 13 8.56 -5.80 58.30
C LEU A 13 8.95 -6.42 56.93
N GLN A 14 9.27 -7.71 56.91
CA GLN A 14 9.41 -8.54 55.70
C GLN A 14 8.27 -9.57 55.67
N ILE A 15 7.45 -9.58 54.62
CA ILE A 15 6.68 -10.77 54.21
C ILE A 15 6.59 -10.78 52.68
N THR A 16 7.16 -11.81 52.05
CA THR A 16 6.78 -12.27 50.70
C THR A 16 5.69 -13.34 50.82
N PRO A 17 5.00 -13.68 49.72
CA PRO A 17 5.39 -14.95 49.12
C PRO A 17 5.40 -14.96 47.58
N ASP A 18 6.40 -15.64 47.04
CA ASP A 18 6.33 -16.33 45.75
C ASP A 18 5.67 -17.71 45.97
N MET A 19 4.97 -18.23 44.95
CA MET A 19 4.60 -19.65 44.70
C MET A 19 3.37 -19.75 43.78
N SER A 20 3.58 -20.01 42.48
CA SER A 20 2.77 -20.99 41.73
C SER A 20 3.34 -21.27 40.32
N GLN A 21 3.98 -22.42 40.15
CA GLN A 21 4.01 -23.11 38.86
C GLN A 21 2.68 -23.86 38.63
N SER A 22 2.47 -24.30 37.38
CA SER A 22 1.42 -25.23 36.91
C SER A 22 0.05 -24.64 36.56
N ALA A 23 -0.20 -24.51 35.25
CA ALA A 23 -1.35 -25.15 34.58
C ALA A 23 -1.19 -25.05 33.05
N MET A 24 -1.02 -26.20 32.37
CA MET A 24 -1.22 -26.32 30.93
C MET A 24 -2.70 -26.62 30.68
N GLU A 25 -3.45 -25.69 30.09
CA GLU A 25 -4.82 -26.00 29.63
C GLU A 25 -5.23 -25.30 28.33
N ILE A 26 -4.89 -25.98 27.24
CA ILE A 26 -5.72 -26.26 26.05
C ILE A 26 -6.93 -25.31 25.83
N TYR A 27 -6.78 -24.33 24.93
CA TYR A 27 -7.92 -23.73 24.22
C TYR A 27 -8.00 -24.25 22.78
N GLN A 28 -8.67 -25.39 22.60
CA GLN A 28 -9.15 -25.84 21.29
C GLN A 28 -10.38 -25.05 20.89
N VAL A 29 -10.23 -24.07 19.97
CA VAL A 29 -11.38 -23.46 19.30
C VAL A 29 -11.91 -24.44 18.25
N LYS A 30 -13.10 -25.00 18.50
CA LYS A 30 -13.79 -25.93 17.59
C LYS A 30 -14.17 -25.24 16.27
N ILE A 31 -13.74 -25.84 15.17
CA ILE A 31 -14.23 -25.55 13.82
C ILE A 31 -15.60 -26.22 13.64
N PRO A 32 -16.68 -25.50 13.27
CA PRO A 32 -17.92 -26.12 12.82
C PRO A 32 -17.71 -26.77 11.44
N ALA A 33 -18.10 -28.03 11.29
CA ALA A 33 -17.85 -28.81 10.08
C ALA A 33 -18.75 -28.44 8.90
N ARG A 34 -18.27 -28.78 7.70
CA ARG A 34 -19.03 -28.75 6.43
C ARG A 34 -20.32 -29.56 6.55
N PHE A 35 -21.43 -29.02 6.06
CA PHE A 35 -22.60 -29.83 5.68
C PHE A 35 -22.43 -30.35 4.23
N PRO A 36 -22.84 -31.60 3.93
CA PRO A 36 -22.64 -32.23 2.63
C PRO A 36 -23.74 -31.91 1.60
N LEU A 37 -23.42 -32.20 0.34
CA LEU A 37 -24.30 -32.12 -0.83
C LEU A 37 -25.56 -33.00 -0.69
N GLN A 38 -26.67 -32.54 -1.26
CA GLN A 38 -27.76 -33.41 -1.72
C GLN A 38 -28.08 -33.12 -3.19
N ALA A 39 -28.23 -34.19 -3.97
CA ALA A 39 -28.62 -34.17 -5.38
C ALA A 39 -29.91 -34.99 -5.57
N GLY A 40 -30.70 -34.65 -6.60
CA GLY A 40 -31.97 -35.30 -6.97
C GLY A 40 -33.18 -34.44 -6.55
N CYS A 41 -34.16 -34.12 -7.41
CA CYS A 41 -34.73 -34.88 -8.52
C CYS A 41 -35.32 -33.97 -9.61
N PHE A 42 -35.39 -34.48 -10.84
CA PHE A 42 -36.29 -33.98 -11.89
C PHE A 42 -37.76 -34.27 -11.53
N PRO A 43 -38.70 -33.46 -12.05
CA PRO A 43 -39.88 -34.01 -12.70
C PRO A 43 -39.97 -33.61 -14.18
N SER A 44 -40.44 -34.53 -15.00
CA SER A 44 -40.68 -34.36 -16.43
C SER A 44 -42.12 -33.93 -16.74
N ASN A 45 -42.29 -33.21 -17.85
CA ASN A 45 -43.49 -33.12 -18.70
C ASN A 45 -44.90 -33.13 -18.07
N SER A 46 -45.71 -32.10 -18.40
CA SER A 46 -46.63 -32.28 -19.54
C SER A 46 -47.36 -31.01 -20.01
N LYS A 47 -47.38 -30.86 -21.33
CA LYS A 47 -48.45 -30.34 -22.21
C LYS A 47 -49.52 -29.40 -21.58
N LYS A 48 -49.63 -28.20 -22.15
CA LYS A 48 -50.91 -27.72 -22.69
C LYS A 48 -50.71 -26.88 -23.96
N THR A 49 -51.53 -27.16 -24.95
CA THR A 49 -51.51 -26.60 -26.31
C THR A 49 -52.27 -25.28 -26.38
N SER A 50 -51.79 -24.34 -27.19
CA SER A 50 -52.67 -23.38 -27.87
C SER A 50 -52.11 -23.05 -29.25
N THR A 51 -52.87 -23.40 -30.28
CA THR A 51 -52.58 -23.14 -31.70
C THR A 51 -53.03 -21.73 -32.09
N PHE A 52 -52.17 -20.97 -32.76
CA PHE A 52 -52.59 -20.00 -33.78
C PHE A 52 -51.55 -19.95 -34.91
N LEU A 53 -52.00 -20.21 -36.13
CA LEU A 53 -51.26 -20.07 -37.39
C LEU A 53 -51.67 -18.74 -38.08
N PRO A 54 -51.12 -18.37 -39.24
CA PRO A 54 -49.93 -17.53 -39.32
C PRO A 54 -50.24 -16.19 -40.03
N ARG A 55 -49.29 -15.26 -40.03
CA ARG A 55 -49.34 -14.12 -40.96
C ARG A 55 -48.05 -14.04 -41.77
N VAL A 56 -48.12 -14.55 -43.00
CA VAL A 56 -47.09 -14.34 -44.02
C VAL A 56 -47.13 -12.86 -44.43
N ALA A 57 -45.99 -12.19 -44.35
CA ALA A 57 -45.78 -10.88 -44.97
C ALA A 57 -44.34 -10.79 -45.47
N ALA A 58 -44.24 -10.69 -46.80
CA ALA A 58 -43.11 -10.25 -47.63
C ALA A 58 -41.67 -10.27 -47.08
N PHE A 59 -40.81 -11.01 -47.78
CA PHE A 59 -39.38 -10.69 -47.86
C PHE A 59 -39.18 -9.21 -48.24
N SER A 60 -38.40 -8.47 -47.47
CA SER A 60 -37.62 -7.35 -47.97
C SER A 60 -36.15 -7.61 -47.65
N THR A 61 -35.34 -7.71 -48.71
CA THR A 61 -33.89 -7.84 -48.60
C THR A 61 -33.30 -6.49 -48.21
N SER A 62 -32.97 -6.30 -46.94
CA SER A 62 -32.04 -5.26 -46.50
C SER A 62 -30.77 -5.90 -45.94
N SER A 63 -29.69 -5.79 -46.72
CA SER A 63 -28.35 -6.11 -46.28
C SER A 63 -27.91 -5.09 -45.22
N HIS A 64 -28.22 -5.35 -43.95
CA HIS A 64 -27.53 -4.69 -42.86
C HIS A 64 -26.42 -5.59 -42.32
N SER A 65 -25.25 -4.97 -42.23
CA SER A 65 -24.03 -5.52 -41.66
C SER A 65 -24.32 -6.26 -40.35
N LEU A 66 -23.65 -7.41 -40.19
CA LEU A 66 -23.30 -7.90 -38.87
C LEU A 66 -22.64 -6.75 -38.14
N THR A 67 -23.39 -6.12 -37.24
CA THR A 67 -22.82 -5.10 -36.35
C THR A 67 -21.88 -5.84 -35.42
N ASP A 68 -20.60 -5.56 -35.60
CA ASP A 68 -19.59 -5.89 -34.61
C ASP A 68 -19.94 -5.13 -33.32
N LYS A 69 -20.59 -5.84 -32.42
CA LYS A 69 -21.24 -5.33 -31.21
C LYS A 69 -20.94 -6.26 -30.02
N SER A 70 -19.74 -6.84 -29.99
CA SER A 70 -19.36 -7.86 -29.00
C SER A 70 -17.98 -7.69 -28.36
N GLU A 71 -17.37 -6.50 -28.36
CA GLU A 71 -16.07 -6.25 -27.69
C GLU A 71 -16.01 -5.02 -26.74
N SER A 72 -17.13 -4.34 -26.43
CA SER A 72 -17.09 -3.08 -25.65
C SER A 72 -18.07 -3.02 -24.46
N GLU A 73 -18.26 -4.12 -23.73
CA GLU A 73 -18.95 -4.11 -22.43
C GLU A 73 -18.01 -4.63 -21.31
N SER A 74 -17.89 -3.85 -20.24
CA SER A 74 -17.21 -4.14 -18.96
C SER A 74 -15.72 -4.58 -18.96
N GLN A 75 -14.85 -4.02 -19.81
CA GLN A 75 -13.42 -3.97 -19.46
C GLN A 75 -13.21 -3.17 -18.16
N ASN A 76 -12.47 -3.72 -17.20
CA ASN A 76 -12.10 -3.00 -15.98
C ASN A 76 -11.08 -1.89 -16.28
N ARG A 77 -11.35 -0.67 -15.79
CA ARG A 77 -10.59 0.54 -16.15
C ARG A 77 -10.06 1.23 -14.89
N MET A 78 -8.73 1.28 -14.76
CA MET A 78 -8.01 1.91 -13.66
C MET A 78 -7.40 3.25 -14.11
N PHE A 79 -7.76 4.34 -13.43
CA PHE A 79 -7.08 5.62 -13.53
C PHE A 79 -6.16 5.82 -12.34
N ILE A 80 -4.93 6.29 -12.58
CA ILE A 80 -3.95 6.51 -11.52
C ILE A 80 -3.48 7.96 -11.51
N LEU A 81 -3.85 8.70 -10.47
CA LEU A 81 -3.26 10.00 -10.19
C LEU A 81 -1.84 9.81 -9.64
N GLY A 82 -0.85 10.04 -10.50
CA GLY A 82 0.58 9.91 -10.20
C GLY A 82 1.15 8.52 -10.47
N MET A 83 1.68 8.28 -11.67
CA MET A 83 2.36 7.04 -12.09
C MET A 83 3.77 6.90 -11.46
N GLY A 84 3.83 6.91 -10.13
CA GLY A 84 5.04 6.77 -9.32
C GLY A 84 5.53 5.32 -9.19
N PHE A 85 6.47 5.10 -8.25
CA PHE A 85 7.12 3.80 -8.04
C PHE A 85 6.12 2.66 -7.78
N VAL A 86 5.23 2.79 -6.79
CA VAL A 86 4.21 1.77 -6.47
C VAL A 86 3.28 1.54 -7.67
N CYS A 87 2.82 2.64 -8.26
CA CYS A 87 1.85 2.61 -9.35
C CYS A 87 2.37 1.94 -10.61
N GLN A 88 3.67 2.02 -10.92
CA GLN A 88 4.24 1.31 -12.07
C GLN A 88 4.16 -0.22 -11.90
N PHE A 89 4.48 -0.75 -10.71
CA PHE A 89 4.33 -2.18 -10.42
C PHE A 89 2.86 -2.62 -10.46
N PHE A 90 1.97 -1.82 -9.86
CA PHE A 90 0.54 -2.13 -9.82
C PHE A 90 -0.11 -2.07 -11.21
N ALA A 91 0.18 -1.02 -11.99
CA ALA A 91 -0.30 -0.86 -13.36
C ALA A 91 0.17 -2.00 -14.26
N GLN A 92 1.47 -2.35 -14.21
CA GLN A 92 2.01 -3.47 -14.99
C GLN A 92 1.34 -4.79 -14.59
N SER A 93 1.00 -4.99 -13.32
CA SER A 93 0.29 -6.18 -12.88
C SER A 93 -1.17 -6.22 -13.35
N LEU A 94 -1.87 -5.08 -13.38
CA LEU A 94 -3.25 -5.00 -13.86
C LEU A 94 -3.31 -5.15 -15.40
N GLN A 95 -2.37 -4.57 -16.13
CA GLN A 95 -2.25 -4.74 -17.59
C GLN A 95 -2.08 -6.22 -17.97
N LYS A 96 -1.32 -7.00 -17.19
CA LYS A 96 -1.20 -8.46 -17.36
C LYS A 96 -2.51 -9.24 -17.11
N GLU A 97 -3.45 -8.65 -16.38
CA GLU A 97 -4.80 -9.16 -16.13
C GLU A 97 -5.84 -8.60 -17.13
N GLY A 98 -5.39 -7.93 -18.20
CA GLY A 98 -6.27 -7.37 -19.24
C GLY A 98 -6.96 -6.06 -18.89
N TRP A 99 -6.58 -5.40 -17.79
CA TRP A 99 -7.15 -4.10 -17.42
C TRP A 99 -6.63 -2.99 -18.33
N VAL A 100 -7.50 -2.03 -18.65
CA VAL A 100 -7.08 -0.74 -19.21
C VAL A 100 -6.57 0.13 -18.06
N VAL A 101 -5.28 0.48 -18.10
CA VAL A 101 -4.65 1.30 -17.06
C VAL A 101 -4.07 2.58 -17.66
N THR A 102 -4.47 3.71 -17.11
CA THR A 102 -3.99 5.04 -17.51
C THR A 102 -3.50 5.79 -16.28
N GLY A 103 -2.32 6.41 -16.36
CA GLY A 103 -1.77 7.22 -15.28
C GLY A 103 -1.67 8.71 -15.61
N THR A 104 -1.24 9.49 -14.63
CA THR A 104 -0.82 10.88 -14.82
C THR A 104 0.62 11.12 -14.35
N CYS A 105 1.30 12.11 -14.93
CA CYS A 105 2.61 12.57 -14.46
C CYS A 105 2.82 14.07 -14.73
N THR A 106 3.82 14.66 -14.09
CA THR A 106 4.01 16.11 -14.03
C THR A 106 4.97 16.68 -15.08
N SER A 107 5.58 15.88 -15.97
CA SER A 107 6.51 16.41 -16.98
C SER A 107 6.62 15.57 -18.24
N LYS A 108 6.88 16.23 -19.37
CA LYS A 108 7.06 15.61 -20.71
C LYS A 108 8.15 14.53 -20.70
N THR A 109 9.26 14.76 -19.99
CA THR A 109 10.36 13.79 -19.86
C THR A 109 9.93 12.53 -19.10
N LYS A 110 9.19 12.67 -18.00
CA LYS A 110 8.63 11.52 -17.26
C LYS A 110 7.61 10.78 -18.11
N LYS A 111 6.74 11.50 -18.82
CA LYS A 111 5.75 10.92 -19.73
C LYS A 111 6.43 10.02 -20.77
N LYS A 112 7.41 10.53 -21.51
CA LYS A 112 8.15 9.75 -22.52
C LYS A 112 8.77 8.48 -21.93
N HIS A 113 9.44 8.58 -20.79
CA HIS A 113 10.05 7.43 -20.10
C HIS A 113 9.04 6.39 -19.60
N LEU A 114 7.81 6.79 -19.29
CA LEU A 114 6.72 5.88 -18.91
C LEU A 114 6.07 5.24 -20.13
N GLU A 115 5.90 5.98 -21.23
CA GLU A 115 5.42 5.46 -22.51
C GLU A 115 6.41 4.45 -23.12
N GLU A 116 7.73 4.70 -23.02
CA GLU A 116 8.79 3.75 -23.37
C GLU A 116 8.74 2.43 -22.56
N LYS A 117 8.10 2.44 -21.39
CA LYS A 117 7.83 1.25 -20.56
C LYS A 117 6.46 0.59 -20.83
N GLY A 118 5.68 1.10 -21.78
CA GLY A 118 4.35 0.58 -22.10
C GLY A 118 3.21 1.09 -21.22
N PHE A 119 3.39 2.23 -20.53
CA PHE A 119 2.30 2.86 -19.77
C PHE A 119 1.60 3.96 -20.58
N HIS A 120 0.27 3.99 -20.57
CA HIS A 120 -0.51 5.12 -21.06
C HIS A 120 -0.55 6.23 -20.00
N VAL A 121 -0.06 7.43 -20.32
CA VAL A 121 0.11 8.50 -19.33
C VAL A 121 -0.30 9.88 -19.87
N HIS A 122 -1.17 10.59 -19.14
CA HIS A 122 -1.48 12.00 -19.38
C HIS A 122 -0.53 12.92 -18.61
N LEU A 123 -0.34 14.14 -19.11
CA LEU A 123 0.25 15.21 -18.31
C LEU A 123 -0.82 15.77 -17.38
N LEU A 124 -0.43 16.06 -16.14
CA LEU A 124 -1.30 16.69 -15.16
C LEU A 124 -0.45 17.64 -14.33
N ASP A 125 -0.73 18.94 -14.44
CA ASP A 125 -0.40 19.88 -13.37
C ASP A 125 -1.47 19.72 -12.29
N ALA A 126 -1.06 19.46 -11.05
CA ALA A 126 -2.01 19.32 -9.96
C ALA A 126 -2.71 20.65 -9.63
N ASN A 127 -2.08 21.80 -9.91
CA ASN A 127 -2.62 23.13 -9.62
C ASN A 127 -3.53 23.67 -10.74
N GLN A 128 -3.37 23.16 -11.96
CA GLN A 128 -4.16 23.52 -13.13
C GLN A 128 -4.48 22.26 -13.94
N PRO A 129 -5.31 21.35 -13.40
CA PRO A 129 -5.63 20.10 -14.07
C PRO A 129 -6.41 20.37 -15.36
N GLU A 130 -5.93 19.84 -16.49
CA GLU A 130 -6.64 19.99 -17.76
C GLU A 130 -8.03 19.31 -17.67
N LEU A 131 -9.08 20.06 -18.01
CA LEU A 131 -10.47 19.59 -17.97
C LEU A 131 -10.69 18.34 -18.85
N SER A 132 -9.92 18.19 -19.92
CA SER A 132 -9.86 16.98 -20.77
C SER A 132 -9.43 15.73 -19.99
N THR A 133 -8.41 15.86 -19.14
CA THR A 133 -7.87 14.77 -18.31
C THR A 133 -8.80 14.43 -17.15
N LEU A 134 -9.48 15.43 -16.58
CA LEU A 134 -10.53 15.17 -15.59
C LEU A 134 -11.75 14.51 -16.24
N ASN A 135 -12.28 15.03 -17.35
CA ASN A 135 -13.40 14.40 -18.05
C ASN A 135 -13.13 12.94 -18.47
N ALA A 136 -11.87 12.57 -18.72
CA ALA A 136 -11.50 11.19 -18.98
C ALA A 136 -11.86 10.26 -17.80
N LEU A 137 -11.81 10.72 -16.53
CA LEU A 137 -12.17 9.95 -15.33
C LEU A 137 -13.58 9.38 -15.39
N LYS A 138 -14.54 10.05 -16.05
CA LYS A 138 -15.93 9.56 -16.19
C LYS A 138 -16.01 8.18 -16.83
N CYS A 139 -15.02 7.83 -17.65
CA CYS A 139 -14.89 6.55 -18.35
C CYS A 139 -14.14 5.45 -17.56
N TYR A 140 -13.74 5.69 -16.30
CA TYR A 140 -13.02 4.72 -15.47
C TYR A 140 -13.88 4.20 -14.32
N THR A 141 -13.68 2.94 -13.95
CA THR A 141 -14.40 2.30 -12.84
C THR A 141 -13.60 2.31 -11.54
N HIS A 142 -12.27 2.51 -11.62
CA HIS A 142 -11.37 2.49 -10.47
C HIS A 142 -10.41 3.69 -10.47
N LEU A 143 -10.18 4.29 -9.31
CA LEU A 143 -9.27 5.43 -9.13
C LEU A 143 -8.25 5.16 -8.01
N LEU A 144 -6.96 5.16 -8.37
CA LEU A 144 -5.85 5.14 -7.40
C LEU A 144 -5.23 6.53 -7.28
N VAL A 145 -5.27 7.10 -6.09
CA VAL A 145 -4.71 8.43 -5.79
C VAL A 145 -3.36 8.26 -5.09
N SER A 146 -2.26 8.48 -5.82
CA SER A 146 -0.87 8.36 -5.33
C SER A 146 -0.09 9.68 -5.30
N ILE A 147 -0.72 10.80 -5.70
CA ILE A 147 -0.13 12.14 -5.55
C ILE A 147 -0.25 12.64 -4.11
N PRO A 148 0.61 13.58 -3.67
CA PRO A 148 0.40 14.30 -2.41
C PRO A 148 -0.91 15.11 -2.46
N PRO A 149 -1.51 15.41 -1.30
CA PRO A 149 -2.72 16.24 -1.20
C PRO A 149 -2.34 17.71 -1.33
N VAL A 150 -1.95 18.12 -2.54
CA VAL A 150 -1.57 19.49 -2.89
C VAL A 150 -2.05 19.79 -4.30
N GLY A 151 -2.66 20.97 -4.49
CA GLY A 151 -3.28 21.38 -5.74
C GLY A 151 -4.59 20.64 -6.04
N CYS A 152 -5.39 21.23 -6.93
CA CYS A 152 -6.75 20.83 -7.26
C CYS A 152 -6.97 19.34 -7.59
N ALA A 153 -5.97 18.64 -8.13
CA ALA A 153 -6.10 17.23 -8.47
C ALA A 153 -5.84 16.25 -7.29
N GLY A 154 -5.11 16.70 -6.26
CA GLY A 154 -4.76 15.89 -5.10
C GLY A 154 -5.69 16.09 -3.90
N ASP A 155 -6.54 17.11 -3.97
CA ASP A 155 -7.46 17.53 -2.92
C ASP A 155 -8.88 16.98 -3.18
N PRO A 156 -9.46 16.17 -2.27
CA PRO A 156 -10.83 15.66 -2.40
C PRO A 156 -11.93 16.72 -2.22
N HIS A 157 -11.62 17.91 -1.73
CA HIS A 157 -12.58 19.00 -1.51
C HIS A 157 -12.85 19.86 -2.75
N GLU A 158 -12.16 19.58 -3.85
CA GLU A 158 -12.25 20.34 -5.09
C GLU A 158 -13.52 20.00 -5.90
N GLU A 159 -14.39 21.00 -6.04
CA GLU A 159 -15.72 20.86 -6.65
C GLU A 159 -15.66 20.37 -8.10
N LEU A 160 -14.60 20.73 -8.84
CA LEU A 160 -14.41 20.25 -10.21
C LEU A 160 -14.14 18.74 -10.27
N LEU A 161 -13.39 18.20 -9.30
CA LEU A 161 -13.18 16.75 -9.20
C LEU A 161 -14.46 16.07 -8.70
N ARG A 162 -15.11 16.63 -7.67
CA ARG A 162 -16.37 16.11 -7.12
C ARG A 162 -17.46 15.95 -8.18
N SER A 163 -17.71 17.00 -8.95
CA SER A 163 -18.68 16.99 -10.07
C SER A 163 -18.27 16.02 -11.18
N THR A 164 -16.98 15.91 -11.50
CA THR A 164 -16.47 14.92 -12.45
C THR A 164 -16.75 13.49 -12.02
N LEU A 165 -16.59 13.16 -10.73
CA LEU A 165 -16.81 11.82 -10.20
C LEU A 165 -18.30 11.49 -10.01
N LEU A 166 -19.15 12.48 -9.70
CA LEU A 166 -20.61 12.33 -9.60
C LEU A 166 -21.24 11.85 -10.92
N ASP A 167 -20.78 12.37 -12.05
CA ASP A 167 -21.22 11.98 -13.40
C ASP A 167 -20.49 10.74 -13.95
N GLY A 168 -19.65 10.09 -13.14
CA GLY A 168 -18.72 9.03 -13.57
C GLY A 168 -19.23 7.62 -13.32
N ASN A 169 -18.47 6.64 -13.82
CA ASN A 169 -18.73 5.21 -13.59
C ASN A 169 -17.90 4.63 -12.42
N LEU A 170 -17.48 5.47 -11.46
CA LEU A 170 -16.53 5.06 -10.43
C LEU A 170 -17.18 4.10 -9.41
N GLN A 171 -16.53 2.96 -9.19
CA GLN A 171 -16.97 1.89 -8.28
C GLN A 171 -16.03 1.76 -7.07
N TRP A 172 -14.76 2.12 -7.24
CA TRP A 172 -13.71 1.97 -6.23
C TRP A 172 -12.70 3.12 -6.28
N LEU A 173 -12.27 3.58 -5.10
CA LEU A 173 -11.23 4.56 -4.89
C LEU A 173 -10.27 4.09 -3.79
N CYS A 174 -8.96 4.23 -4.03
CA CYS A 174 -7.96 4.10 -2.96
C CYS A 174 -7.03 5.31 -2.90
N TYR A 175 -6.82 5.86 -1.71
CA TYR A 175 -5.83 6.90 -1.43
C TYR A 175 -4.58 6.33 -0.76
N LEU A 176 -3.39 6.60 -1.33
CA LEU A 176 -2.11 6.21 -0.76
C LEU A 176 -1.60 7.26 0.23
N SER A 177 -2.09 7.15 1.46
CA SER A 177 -1.62 7.91 2.61
C SER A 177 -0.28 7.37 3.15
N SER A 178 0.10 7.78 4.36
CA SER A 178 1.31 7.32 5.04
C SER A 178 1.11 7.25 6.53
N THR A 179 1.74 6.24 7.15
CA THR A 179 1.91 6.10 8.61
C THR A 179 2.51 7.32 9.32
N SER A 180 2.96 8.36 8.61
CA SER A 180 3.29 9.67 9.21
C SER A 180 2.11 10.33 9.94
N VAL A 181 0.85 10.00 9.61
CA VAL A 181 -0.33 10.58 10.27
C VAL A 181 -0.44 10.24 11.76
N TYR A 182 0.12 9.10 12.21
CA TYR A 182 0.21 8.76 13.64
C TYR A 182 1.19 9.65 14.43
N GLY A 183 2.06 10.42 13.75
CA GLY A 183 3.10 11.18 14.41
C GLY A 183 4.17 10.29 15.06
N HIS A 184 4.64 10.71 16.23
CA HIS A 184 5.54 9.95 17.11
C HIS A 184 4.72 9.25 18.19
N CYS A 185 5.01 7.98 18.46
CA CYS A 185 4.24 7.16 19.39
C CYS A 185 5.17 6.44 20.38
N ASP A 186 6.36 7.01 20.67
CA ASP A 186 7.35 6.45 21.60
C ASP A 186 7.70 4.96 21.39
N GLY A 187 7.68 4.50 20.12
CA GLY A 187 7.94 3.10 19.79
C GLY A 187 6.78 2.14 20.07
N ALA A 188 5.59 2.61 20.46
CA ALA A 188 4.39 1.81 20.65
C ALA A 188 3.98 1.02 19.40
N TRP A 189 3.22 -0.06 19.60
CA TRP A 189 2.48 -0.71 18.52
C TRP A 189 1.21 0.09 18.24
N VAL A 190 1.01 0.49 16.98
CA VAL A 190 -0.17 1.24 16.52
C VAL A 190 -0.89 0.46 15.43
N ASP A 191 -2.21 0.33 15.57
CA ASP A 191 -3.11 -0.13 14.51
C ASP A 191 -3.82 1.08 13.88
N GLU A 192 -4.90 0.87 13.13
CA GLU A 192 -5.63 1.94 12.47
C GLU A 192 -6.58 2.73 13.38
N ASP A 193 -6.94 2.19 14.55
CA ASP A 193 -7.77 2.86 15.57
C ASP A 193 -6.92 3.73 16.52
N TYR A 194 -5.59 3.56 16.50
CA TYR A 194 -4.67 4.38 17.27
C TYR A 194 -4.78 5.87 16.89
N PRO A 195 -4.89 6.80 17.86
CA PRO A 195 -5.06 8.23 17.59
C PRO A 195 -3.99 8.82 16.68
N THR A 196 -4.41 9.61 15.69
CA THR A 196 -3.51 10.32 14.78
C THR A 196 -3.03 11.64 15.40
N SER A 197 -1.73 11.92 15.29
CA SER A 197 -1.12 13.14 15.83
C SER A 197 -0.03 13.67 14.88
N PRO A 198 -0.39 14.09 13.65
CA PRO A 198 0.56 14.49 12.62
C PRO A 198 1.33 15.78 13.00
N THR A 199 2.65 15.68 13.08
CA THR A 199 3.51 16.81 13.52
C THR A 199 4.03 17.70 12.39
N SER A 200 3.84 17.33 11.12
CA SER A 200 4.29 18.11 9.96
C SER A 200 3.11 18.49 9.06
N GLU A 201 3.19 19.65 8.40
CA GLU A 201 2.11 20.15 7.54
C GLU A 201 1.70 19.13 6.47
N LEU A 202 2.66 18.48 5.81
CA LEU A 202 2.36 17.42 4.84
C LEU A 202 1.67 16.19 5.46
N ALA A 203 1.88 15.90 6.75
CA ALA A 203 1.17 14.82 7.44
C ALA A 203 -0.24 15.25 7.88
N LYS A 204 -0.45 16.54 8.20
CA LYS A 204 -1.78 17.11 8.46
C LYS A 204 -2.64 17.12 7.20
N LEU A 205 -2.11 17.66 6.09
CA LEU A 205 -2.77 17.65 4.77
C LEU A 205 -3.10 16.23 4.29
N ARG A 206 -2.27 15.23 4.65
CA ARG A 206 -2.58 13.81 4.41
C ARG A 206 -3.78 13.34 5.21
N LEU A 207 -3.83 13.63 6.52
CA LEU A 207 -4.94 13.23 7.37
C LEU A 207 -6.27 13.88 6.95
N ASP A 208 -6.22 15.17 6.60
CA ASP A 208 -7.34 15.92 6.04
C ASP A 208 -7.86 15.27 4.74
N ALA A 209 -6.95 14.96 3.81
CA ALA A 209 -7.30 14.23 2.59
C ALA A 209 -7.82 12.80 2.85
N GLU A 210 -7.33 12.07 3.86
CA GLU A 210 -7.91 10.76 4.25
C GLU A 210 -9.40 10.92 4.54
N GLU A 211 -9.78 11.91 5.36
CA GLU A 211 -11.17 12.19 5.69
C GLU A 211 -11.97 12.65 4.45
N GLY A 212 -11.42 13.58 3.66
CA GLY A 212 -12.07 14.10 2.46
C GLY A 212 -12.39 13.00 1.43
N TRP A 213 -11.45 12.09 1.12
CA TRP A 213 -11.70 10.96 0.21
C TRP A 213 -12.78 10.01 0.75
N LEU A 214 -12.73 9.66 2.05
CA LEU A 214 -13.70 8.78 2.70
C LEU A 214 -15.11 9.40 2.67
N ASN A 215 -15.22 10.70 2.97
CA ASN A 215 -16.48 11.44 2.95
C ASN A 215 -17.02 11.60 1.52
N LEU A 216 -16.14 11.83 0.53
CA LEU A 216 -16.50 11.89 -0.88
C LEU A 216 -17.11 10.57 -1.36
N GLY A 217 -16.44 9.44 -1.13
CA GLY A 217 -16.94 8.11 -1.49
C GLY A 217 -18.24 7.74 -0.79
N GLN A 218 -18.36 8.03 0.50
CA GLN A 218 -19.61 7.84 1.24
C GLN A 218 -20.75 8.69 0.66
N SER A 219 -20.48 9.92 0.21
CA SER A 219 -21.49 10.80 -0.38
C SER A 219 -21.91 10.42 -1.81
N LEU A 220 -21.05 9.71 -2.54
CA LEU A 220 -21.25 9.31 -3.95
C LEU A 220 -21.56 7.82 -4.13
N GLY A 221 -21.48 7.01 -3.06
CA GLY A 221 -21.93 5.61 -3.05
C GLY A 221 -20.92 4.58 -3.57
N PHE A 222 -19.66 4.95 -3.78
CA PHE A 222 -18.60 4.02 -4.21
C PHE A 222 -17.72 3.54 -3.04
N SER A 223 -17.00 2.43 -3.23
CA SER A 223 -16.05 1.95 -2.21
C SER A 223 -14.86 2.89 -2.12
N THR A 224 -14.58 3.44 -0.93
CA THR A 224 -13.35 4.21 -0.68
C THR A 224 -12.51 3.59 0.42
N GLN A 225 -11.22 3.47 0.13
CA GLN A 225 -10.23 2.91 1.02
C GLN A 225 -8.99 3.82 1.13
N VAL A 226 -8.34 3.79 2.28
CA VAL A 226 -7.17 4.61 2.62
C VAL A 226 -6.06 3.68 3.09
N PHE A 227 -4.94 3.70 2.36
CA PHE A 227 -3.79 2.86 2.64
C PHE A 227 -2.69 3.70 3.29
N ARG A 228 -2.51 3.56 4.61
CA ARG A 228 -1.43 4.21 5.36
C ARG A 228 -0.14 3.42 5.16
N LEU A 229 0.65 3.83 4.15
CA LEU A 229 1.87 3.14 3.77
C LEU A 229 3.04 3.35 4.76
N GLY A 230 3.80 2.29 5.02
CA GLY A 230 5.09 2.35 5.71
C GLY A 230 6.26 2.80 4.81
N GLY A 231 7.48 2.44 5.21
CA GLY A 231 8.69 2.66 4.41
C GLY A 231 8.76 1.75 3.18
N ILE A 232 8.28 2.25 2.03
CA ILE A 232 8.23 1.52 0.75
C ILE A 232 9.64 1.17 0.24
N TYR A 233 9.88 -0.11 -0.05
CA TYR A 233 11.07 -0.62 -0.74
C TYR A 233 10.71 -1.63 -1.85
N GLY A 234 11.63 -1.92 -2.75
CA GLY A 234 11.46 -2.87 -3.86
C GLY A 234 12.64 -2.82 -4.84
N PRO A 235 12.61 -3.59 -5.95
CA PRO A 235 13.65 -3.55 -6.97
C PRO A 235 13.92 -2.12 -7.48
N GLY A 236 15.18 -1.72 -7.58
CA GLY A 236 15.59 -0.36 -7.96
C GLY A 236 15.52 0.68 -6.82
N ARG A 237 14.90 0.33 -5.67
CA ARG A 237 14.67 1.20 -4.52
C ARG A 237 14.71 0.41 -3.20
N SER A 238 15.87 -0.12 -2.85
CA SER A 238 16.10 -0.85 -1.60
C SER A 238 17.41 -0.46 -0.91
N ALA A 239 17.70 -1.08 0.24
CA ALA A 239 19.00 -0.94 0.90
C ALA A 239 20.14 -1.50 0.02
N VAL A 240 19.89 -2.63 -0.66
CA VAL A 240 20.82 -3.25 -1.62
C VAL A 240 21.13 -2.28 -2.76
N ASP A 241 20.10 -1.70 -3.40
CA ASP A 241 20.28 -0.69 -4.45
C ASP A 241 21.07 0.54 -3.96
N THR A 242 20.81 0.99 -2.74
CA THR A 242 21.47 2.17 -2.15
C THR A 242 22.98 1.94 -1.99
N ILE A 243 23.36 0.74 -1.50
CA ILE A 243 24.77 0.36 -1.29
C ILE A 243 25.49 0.22 -2.63
N ILE A 244 24.87 -0.46 -3.60
CA ILE A 244 25.47 -0.72 -4.92
C ILE A 244 25.71 0.57 -5.71
N LYS A 245 24.74 1.48 -5.73
CA LYS A 245 24.86 2.77 -6.43
C LYS A 245 25.75 3.79 -5.71
N GLN A 246 26.15 3.52 -4.46
CA GLN A 246 26.93 4.42 -3.60
C GLN A 246 26.29 5.82 -3.45
N GLU A 247 24.95 5.90 -3.49
CA GLU A 247 24.24 7.17 -3.45
C GLU A 247 24.40 7.89 -2.10
N PRO A 248 24.74 9.20 -2.08
CA PRO A 248 24.84 9.95 -0.85
C PRO A 248 23.47 10.07 -0.17
N GLN A 249 23.44 9.91 1.16
CA GLN A 249 22.20 9.95 1.93
C GLN A 249 21.62 11.36 1.97
N SER A 250 20.34 11.49 1.58
CA SER A 250 19.55 12.71 1.77
C SER A 250 19.34 13.03 3.26
N GLU A 251 19.06 14.29 3.60
CA GLU A 251 18.80 14.72 4.99
C GLU A 251 17.66 13.93 5.65
N GLY A 252 16.59 13.63 4.89
CA GLY A 252 15.50 12.78 5.36
C GLY A 252 15.90 11.32 5.64
N GLN A 253 16.97 10.81 5.03
CA GLN A 253 17.56 9.50 5.36
C GLN A 253 18.50 9.60 6.57
N LYS A 254 19.28 10.69 6.69
CA LYS A 254 20.16 10.95 7.85
C LYS A 254 19.35 11.07 9.15
N MET A 255 18.28 11.87 9.14
CA MET A 255 17.38 12.06 10.29
C MET A 255 16.71 10.75 10.76
N ARG A 256 16.56 9.75 9.87
CA ARG A 256 15.99 8.44 10.22
C ARG A 256 17.01 7.47 10.83
N LYS A 257 18.30 7.81 10.91
CA LYS A 257 19.32 6.93 11.52
C LYS A 257 19.07 6.65 13.00
N SER A 258 18.53 7.61 13.74
CA SER A 258 18.31 7.51 15.19
C SER A 258 17.00 6.82 15.60
N ARG A 259 16.18 6.36 14.65
CA ARG A 259 14.90 5.69 14.97
C ARG A 259 15.13 4.22 15.33
N GLN A 260 14.57 3.79 16.45
CA GLN A 260 14.63 2.40 16.87
C GLN A 260 13.73 1.53 15.98
N TYR A 261 12.52 1.99 15.65
CA TYR A 261 11.61 1.25 14.78
C TYR A 261 11.27 2.00 13.49
N THR A 262 11.07 1.25 12.42
CA THR A 262 10.51 1.74 11.16
C THR A 262 9.80 0.57 10.48
N SER A 263 8.47 0.58 10.48
CA SER A 263 7.69 -0.35 9.64
C SER A 263 7.93 -0.05 8.16
N ARG A 264 8.13 -1.10 7.36
CA ARG A 264 8.41 -1.01 5.91
C ARG A 264 7.35 -1.79 5.16
N VAL A 265 7.44 -1.84 3.82
CA VAL A 265 6.65 -2.78 3.01
C VAL A 265 7.28 -2.94 1.63
N HIS A 266 7.28 -4.18 1.12
CA HIS A 266 7.72 -4.45 -0.24
C HIS A 266 6.66 -3.98 -1.25
N VAL A 267 7.08 -3.42 -2.38
CA VAL A 267 6.18 -2.84 -3.39
C VAL A 267 5.14 -3.85 -3.90
N GLU A 268 5.50 -5.12 -4.03
CA GLU A 268 4.59 -6.18 -4.46
C GLU A 268 3.49 -6.47 -3.43
N ASP A 269 3.76 -6.30 -2.13
CA ASP A 269 2.74 -6.48 -1.08
C ASP A 269 1.77 -5.30 -1.01
N ILE A 270 2.21 -4.09 -1.37
CA ILE A 270 1.28 -2.99 -1.63
C ILE A 270 0.38 -3.34 -2.82
N CYS A 271 0.93 -3.93 -3.88
CA CYS A 271 0.15 -4.35 -5.05
C CYS A 271 -0.85 -5.47 -4.69
N GLN A 272 -0.48 -6.43 -3.84
CA GLN A 272 -1.41 -7.43 -3.32
C GLN A 272 -2.55 -6.81 -2.52
N ALA A 273 -2.25 -5.90 -1.58
CA ALA A 273 -3.27 -5.22 -0.81
C ALA A 273 -4.22 -4.42 -1.72
N LEU A 274 -3.69 -3.73 -2.74
CA LEU A 274 -4.50 -2.97 -3.70
C LEU A 274 -5.43 -3.90 -4.50
N LYS A 275 -4.94 -5.03 -5.02
CA LYS A 275 -5.80 -6.03 -5.67
C LYS A 275 -6.87 -6.58 -4.73
N ALA A 276 -6.50 -6.95 -3.51
CA ALA A 276 -7.43 -7.48 -2.52
C ALA A 276 -8.56 -6.48 -2.19
N SER A 277 -8.22 -5.20 -2.08
CA SER A 277 -9.19 -4.12 -1.82
C SER A 277 -10.16 -3.85 -2.98
N ILE A 278 -9.80 -4.14 -4.23
CA ILE A 278 -10.72 -4.05 -5.38
C ILE A 278 -11.88 -5.03 -5.23
N TYR A 279 -11.58 -6.27 -4.82
CA TYR A 279 -12.57 -7.33 -4.65
C TYR A 279 -13.21 -7.37 -3.25
N THR A 280 -12.76 -6.52 -2.33
CA THR A 280 -13.26 -6.41 -0.95
C THR A 280 -13.78 -4.97 -0.72
N PRO A 281 -14.98 -4.63 -1.24
CA PRO A 281 -15.51 -3.28 -1.14
C PRO A 281 -15.79 -2.90 0.32
N SER A 282 -15.25 -1.75 0.71
CA SER A 282 -15.53 -1.09 1.99
C SER A 282 -15.94 0.36 1.75
N SER A 283 -16.91 0.87 2.51
CA SER A 283 -17.36 2.26 2.43
C SER A 283 -16.40 3.24 3.11
N ARG A 284 -15.64 2.78 4.11
CA ARG A 284 -14.66 3.59 4.87
C ARG A 284 -13.45 2.78 5.35
N GLY A 285 -12.80 2.05 4.44
CA GLY A 285 -11.72 1.11 4.80
C GLY A 285 -10.37 1.79 5.00
N ILE A 286 -9.92 1.98 6.25
CA ILE A 286 -8.54 2.43 6.55
C ILE A 286 -7.68 1.21 6.89
N TYR A 287 -6.52 1.09 6.24
CA TYR A 287 -5.59 -0.05 6.40
C TYR A 287 -4.13 0.41 6.49
N ASN A 288 -3.39 -0.14 7.45
CA ASN A 288 -1.94 -0.03 7.55
C ASN A 288 -1.27 -1.05 6.63
N ILE A 289 -0.51 -0.58 5.65
CA ILE A 289 0.17 -1.43 4.67
C ILE A 289 1.65 -1.48 5.02
N VAL A 290 1.99 -2.49 5.83
CA VAL A 290 3.33 -2.73 6.40
C VAL A 290 3.68 -4.21 6.43
N ASP A 291 4.96 -4.54 6.42
CA ASP A 291 5.51 -5.86 6.72
C ASP A 291 5.46 -6.19 8.23
N ASP A 292 5.81 -7.42 8.62
CA ASP A 292 5.74 -7.92 10.00
C ASP A 292 7.00 -7.59 10.82
N ASP A 293 8.03 -7.01 10.21
CA ASP A 293 9.38 -6.89 10.77
C ASP A 293 9.87 -5.42 10.84
N PRO A 294 9.29 -4.60 11.74
CA PRO A 294 9.68 -3.22 11.94
C PRO A 294 11.07 -3.13 12.61
N ALA A 295 12.12 -3.01 11.81
CA ALA A 295 13.51 -2.95 12.29
C ALA A 295 14.15 -1.54 12.26
N PRO A 296 15.24 -1.29 13.02
CA PRO A 296 16.10 -0.11 12.86
C PRO A 296 16.62 0.06 11.43
N ARG A 297 17.10 1.25 11.05
CA ARG A 297 17.72 1.44 9.73
C ARG A 297 19.05 0.69 9.59
N GLU A 298 19.81 0.59 10.67
CA GLU A 298 21.14 -0.04 10.71
C GLU A 298 21.06 -1.53 10.37
N GLU A 299 20.27 -2.31 11.10
CA GLU A 299 20.09 -3.75 10.86
C GLU A 299 19.73 -4.10 9.39
N VAL A 300 18.83 -3.31 8.78
CA VAL A 300 18.42 -3.50 7.39
C VAL A 300 19.56 -3.24 6.41
N PHE A 301 20.45 -2.28 6.71
CA PHE A 301 21.62 -2.00 5.90
C PHE A 301 22.74 -3.02 6.12
N THR A 302 23.00 -3.44 7.37
CA THR A 302 23.94 -4.54 7.67
C THR A 302 23.55 -5.82 6.93
N TYR A 303 22.27 -6.23 6.99
CA TYR A 303 21.80 -7.40 6.27
C TYR A 303 21.90 -7.24 4.74
N ALA A 304 21.64 -6.05 4.20
CA ALA A 304 21.81 -5.77 2.78
C ALA A 304 23.29 -5.86 2.34
N GLU A 305 24.22 -5.36 3.16
CA GLU A 305 25.66 -5.53 2.90
C GLU A 305 26.07 -7.02 2.91
N ASP A 306 25.57 -7.81 3.86
CA ASP A 306 25.91 -9.22 3.98
C ASP A 306 25.36 -10.05 2.80
N LEU A 307 24.17 -9.72 2.32
CA LEU A 307 23.64 -10.26 1.06
C LEU A 307 24.56 -9.93 -0.13
N ILE A 308 25.02 -8.68 -0.26
CA ILE A 308 25.94 -8.27 -1.33
C ILE A 308 27.29 -9.00 -1.23
N LYS A 309 27.89 -9.06 -0.03
CA LYS A 309 29.15 -9.80 0.23
C LYS A 309 29.02 -11.27 -0.13
N LYS A 310 27.85 -11.88 0.12
CA LYS A 310 27.55 -13.28 -0.19
C LYS A 310 27.35 -13.53 -1.70
N LYS A 311 26.63 -12.66 -2.41
CA LYS A 311 26.36 -12.85 -3.86
C LYS A 311 27.53 -12.41 -4.74
N TRP A 312 28.26 -11.36 -4.36
CA TRP A 312 29.38 -10.78 -5.11
C TRP A 312 30.58 -10.49 -4.19
N PRO A 313 31.32 -11.54 -3.78
CA PRO A 313 32.49 -11.37 -2.90
C PRO A 313 33.54 -10.44 -3.52
N GLY A 314 34.14 -9.59 -2.70
CA GLY A 314 35.17 -8.62 -3.11
C GLY A 314 34.67 -7.26 -3.61
N HIS A 315 33.36 -7.10 -3.88
CA HIS A 315 32.83 -5.86 -4.47
C HIS A 315 32.36 -4.80 -3.44
N THR A 316 32.37 -5.10 -2.13
CA THR A 316 32.01 -4.12 -1.10
C THR A 316 33.18 -3.20 -0.72
N LYS A 317 33.32 -2.08 -1.44
CA LYS A 317 34.13 -0.91 -1.00
C LYS A 317 33.36 0.06 -0.08
N TRP A 318 32.20 -0.35 0.43
CA TRP A 318 31.46 0.44 1.42
C TRP A 318 32.21 0.44 2.76
N SER A 319 32.93 1.52 3.04
CA SER A 319 33.61 1.67 4.33
C SER A 319 32.56 1.89 5.42
N SER A 320 32.63 1.11 6.50
CA SER A 320 31.87 1.30 7.73
C SER A 320 32.21 2.61 8.47
N ASN A 321 33.04 3.49 7.92
CA ASN A 321 33.47 4.79 8.48
C ASN A 321 32.34 5.83 8.65
N SER A 322 31.07 5.47 8.46
CA SER A 322 29.92 6.26 8.95
C SER A 322 29.38 5.78 10.31
N ALA A 323 29.99 4.74 10.89
CA ALA A 323 29.93 4.35 12.29
C ALA A 323 31.10 4.97 13.10
N SER A 324 31.51 6.20 12.76
CA SER A 324 32.23 7.03 13.72
C SER A 324 31.32 7.22 14.93
N ALA A 325 31.77 6.79 16.10
CA ALA A 325 30.99 6.80 17.32
C ALA A 325 30.54 8.23 17.65
N ALA A 326 29.28 8.54 17.31
CA ALA A 326 28.61 9.68 17.88
C ALA A 326 28.51 9.41 19.39
N SER A 327 29.24 10.20 20.17
CA SER A 327 29.03 10.30 21.60
C SER A 327 27.54 10.57 21.89
N PRO A 328 27.01 10.18 23.06
CA PRO A 328 25.59 10.32 23.38
C PRO A 328 25.20 11.78 23.64
N THR A 329 25.35 12.64 22.63
CA THR A 329 24.64 13.90 22.52
C THR A 329 23.15 13.57 22.55
N LYS A 330 22.44 14.21 23.48
CA LYS A 330 21.04 14.01 23.87
C LYS A 330 20.23 13.25 22.82
N LYS A 331 19.57 12.15 23.23
CA LYS A 331 18.46 11.54 22.48
C LYS A 331 17.48 12.65 22.09
N ASP A 332 17.62 13.15 20.87
CA ASP A 332 16.56 13.90 20.22
C ASP A 332 15.48 12.85 19.96
N ASN A 333 14.35 12.95 20.66
CA ASN A 333 13.26 11.96 20.62
C ASN A 333 12.66 12.00 19.21
N SER A 334 13.30 11.26 18.30
CA SER A 334 13.31 11.67 16.90
C SER A 334 11.99 11.31 16.24
N ARG A 335 11.24 12.39 15.94
CA ARG A 335 9.88 12.39 15.39
C ARG A 335 9.57 11.15 14.58
N GLY A 336 8.63 10.35 15.05
CA GLY A 336 7.96 9.33 14.24
C GLY A 336 8.33 7.88 14.52
N ASP A 337 9.08 7.59 15.58
CA ASP A 337 9.30 6.22 16.06
C ASP A 337 8.00 5.57 16.55
N LYS A 338 7.73 4.35 16.05
CA LYS A 338 6.57 3.48 16.27
C LYS A 338 6.73 2.16 15.53
N ARG A 339 5.98 1.14 15.97
CA ARG A 339 5.76 -0.12 15.25
C ARG A 339 4.32 -0.13 14.76
N VAL A 340 4.09 -0.41 13.49
CA VAL A 340 2.75 -0.38 12.89
C VAL A 340 2.25 -1.81 12.69
N SER A 341 1.03 -2.09 13.12
CA SER A 341 0.34 -3.38 12.91
C SER A 341 -0.32 -3.42 11.54
N ASN A 342 -0.27 -4.57 10.87
CA ASN A 342 -0.98 -4.87 9.62
C ASN A 342 -2.17 -5.83 9.81
N MET A 343 -2.55 -6.15 11.04
CA MET A 343 -3.54 -7.18 11.34
C MET A 343 -4.89 -6.97 10.62
N ARG A 344 -5.31 -5.72 10.44
CA ARG A 344 -6.56 -5.40 9.75
C ARG A 344 -6.54 -5.79 8.28
N MET A 345 -5.49 -5.42 7.51
CA MET A 345 -5.40 -5.82 6.10
C MET A 345 -5.30 -7.34 5.92
N LYS A 346 -4.66 -8.05 6.86
CA LYS A 346 -4.62 -9.52 6.86
C LYS A 346 -5.98 -10.15 7.16
N ARG A 347 -6.73 -9.59 8.11
CA ARG A 347 -8.04 -10.09 8.57
C ARG A 347 -9.17 -9.79 7.57
N GLU A 348 -9.24 -8.57 7.08
CA GLU A 348 -10.40 -8.06 6.34
C GLU A 348 -10.20 -8.13 4.82
N LEU A 349 -9.00 -7.82 4.32
CA LEU A 349 -8.67 -7.97 2.90
C LEU A 349 -8.10 -9.36 2.57
N GLY A 350 -7.88 -10.23 3.58
CA GLY A 350 -7.32 -11.57 3.38
C GLY A 350 -5.86 -11.61 2.89
N VAL A 351 -5.14 -10.49 2.97
CA VAL A 351 -3.79 -10.34 2.39
C VAL A 351 -2.78 -11.27 3.07
N ARG A 352 -2.00 -11.99 2.26
CA ARG A 352 -0.85 -12.81 2.70
C ARG A 352 0.41 -12.24 2.09
N LEU A 353 1.31 -11.69 2.91
CA LEU A 353 2.54 -11.06 2.42
C LEU A 353 3.43 -12.07 1.66
N LEU A 354 3.91 -11.67 0.48
CA LEU A 354 5.02 -12.35 -0.22
C LEU A 354 6.33 -12.12 0.55
N HIS A 355 6.51 -10.91 1.09
CA HIS A 355 7.72 -10.50 1.79
C HIS A 355 7.38 -10.06 3.22
N PRO A 356 7.07 -11.01 4.13
CA PRO A 356 6.66 -10.69 5.50
C PRO A 356 7.74 -9.96 6.32
N SER A 357 9.00 -9.94 5.87
CA SER A 357 10.09 -9.20 6.50
C SER A 357 10.96 -8.47 5.48
N TYR A 358 11.69 -7.46 5.94
CA TYR A 358 12.78 -6.86 5.15
C TYR A 358 13.82 -7.91 4.72
N ARG A 359 13.99 -9.00 5.49
CA ARG A 359 14.93 -10.08 5.17
C ARG A 359 14.49 -10.84 3.93
N SER A 360 13.23 -11.28 3.88
CA SER A 360 12.64 -11.92 2.69
C SER A 360 12.63 -10.98 1.47
N GLY A 361 12.23 -9.72 1.65
CA GLY A 361 12.13 -8.77 0.54
C GLY A 361 13.49 -8.40 -0.05
N LEU A 362 14.50 -8.12 0.79
CA LEU A 362 15.86 -7.84 0.29
C LEU A 362 16.51 -9.08 -0.35
N LEU A 363 16.23 -10.29 0.14
CA LEU A 363 16.69 -11.52 -0.49
C LEU A 363 16.06 -11.69 -1.88
N SER A 364 14.73 -11.52 -2.02
CA SER A 364 14.05 -11.58 -3.31
C SER A 364 14.59 -10.56 -4.31
N ILE A 365 14.90 -9.33 -3.86
CA ILE A 365 15.47 -8.28 -4.71
C ILE A 365 16.88 -8.67 -5.18
N ILE A 366 17.76 -9.11 -4.27
CA ILE A 366 19.13 -9.43 -4.65
C ILE A 366 19.20 -10.71 -5.50
N ASP A 367 18.34 -11.70 -5.28
CA ASP A 367 18.33 -12.96 -6.05
C ASP A 367 18.00 -12.69 -7.52
N GLN A 368 17.02 -11.83 -7.79
CA GLN A 368 16.61 -11.42 -9.15
C GLN A 368 17.58 -10.42 -9.83
N MET A 369 18.51 -9.83 -9.09
CA MET A 369 19.45 -8.84 -9.61
C MET A 369 20.62 -9.50 -10.36
N GLU A 370 20.81 -9.16 -11.63
CA GLU A 370 22.01 -9.47 -12.42
C GLU A 370 23.27 -8.80 -11.81
N ASN A 371 24.48 -9.31 -12.07
CA ASN A 371 25.69 -8.77 -11.45
C ASN A 371 25.94 -7.30 -11.87
N PRO A 372 25.75 -6.31 -10.98
CA PRO A 372 25.87 -4.90 -11.34
C PRO A 372 27.33 -4.43 -11.39
N PHE A 373 28.28 -5.31 -11.05
CA PHE A 373 29.72 -5.04 -11.06
C PHE A 373 30.44 -5.62 -12.27
N HIS A 374 29.74 -6.36 -13.15
CA HIS A 374 30.27 -6.66 -14.47
C HIS A 374 30.04 -5.46 -15.39
N CYS A 375 31.13 -4.80 -15.77
CA CYS A 375 31.12 -4.05 -17.02
C CYS A 375 30.91 -5.06 -18.15
N SER A 376 29.87 -4.88 -18.96
CA SER A 376 29.82 -5.51 -20.28
C SER A 376 31.05 -5.07 -21.09
N PRO A 377 31.68 -5.98 -21.86
CA PRO A 377 32.87 -5.68 -22.66
C PRO A 377 32.59 -4.71 -23.82
#